data_AF-A0A3M1IGW0-F1
#
_entry.id   AF-A0A3M1IGW0-F1
#
_cell.length_a   1.000
_cell.length_b   1.000
_cell.length_c   1.000
_cell.angle_alpha   90.00
_cell.angle_beta   90.00
_cell.angle_gamma   90.00
#
_symmetry.space_group_name_H-M   'P 1'
#
loop_
_entity.id
_entity.type
_entity.pdbx_description
1 polymer ?
#
loop_
_entity_poly.entity_id
_entity_poly.type
_entity_poly.pdbx_seq_one_letter_code
_entity_poly.pdbx_strand_id
1 'polypeptide(L)'
;MEQVVAEVLETGVPRRQWWLGRQTVKAPVAGAAAWLVSRTLTAPSREEWQVIPPERQGKEMTAEHPVEFLRVERGPVSLALGLARVLGTDGSPGWDAHLVGRVRVGDPIRFLRACGARLVSAGSPLTADLLASWIVRELGPAVRDWVRESAAGFTPEEFRDQDVLPASVWTSWCNERLAQAGLEVDWDAVAWENAEEARAAAERERARELERLEAARQREREAELRELQARTEAERKRREIELTHAERLRQLENDSALSESARRHQRQMLELEQSLRLEQAKAELERQRLQWEAEIQAARREAEQAAWQHALTKADYEHRLAEARAKVAKTMVNADQTLEVSRMELEERRQASRLRLEA
;
A
#
# COMPACT_ATOMS: atom_id res chain seq x y z
N MET A 1 47.29 -18.91 7.00
CA MET A 1 48.41 -19.87 7.07
C MET A 1 49.23 -19.48 8.28
N GLU A 2 49.29 -20.33 9.30
CA GLU A 2 50.08 -20.06 10.49
C GLU A 2 51.58 -20.12 10.14
N GLN A 3 52.32 -19.07 10.47
CA GLN A 3 53.77 -19.04 10.25
C GLN A 3 54.45 -19.84 11.37
N VAL A 4 55.10 -20.94 11.01
CA VAL A 4 55.91 -21.77 11.91
C VAL A 4 57.26 -21.10 12.12
N VAL A 5 57.67 -20.95 13.37
CA VAL A 5 58.94 -20.34 13.78
C VAL A 5 59.96 -21.40 14.16
N ALA A 6 59.53 -22.48 14.83
CA ALA A 6 60.40 -23.60 15.16
C ALA A 6 59.61 -24.91 15.26
N GLU A 7 60.24 -26.02 14.90
CA GLU A 7 59.64 -27.36 14.96
C GLU A 7 60.67 -28.44 15.29
N VAL A 8 60.24 -29.53 15.92
CA VAL A 8 61.07 -30.73 16.08
C VAL A 8 60.94 -31.55 14.80
N LEU A 9 62.05 -31.74 14.09
CA LEU A 9 62.04 -32.52 12.85
C LEU A 9 62.15 -34.02 13.11
N GLU A 10 62.96 -34.40 14.09
CA GLU A 10 63.20 -35.80 14.40
C GLU A 10 63.68 -35.93 15.84
N THR A 11 62.97 -36.73 16.62
CA THR A 11 63.46 -37.22 17.91
C THR A 11 64.09 -38.58 17.64
N GLY A 12 65.41 -38.72 17.79
CA GLY A 12 66.09 -40.03 17.71
C GLY A 12 65.72 -40.98 18.85
N VAL A 13 64.64 -40.71 19.59
CA VAL A 13 64.29 -41.38 20.84
C VAL A 13 62.79 -41.69 20.86
N PRO A 14 62.35 -42.96 20.76
CA PRO A 14 61.03 -43.33 21.26
C PRO A 14 60.99 -43.01 22.76
N ARG A 15 59.97 -42.25 23.19
CA ARG A 15 59.80 -41.57 24.51
C ARG A 15 60.08 -42.36 25.80
N ARG A 16 60.54 -43.62 25.77
CA ARG A 16 60.78 -44.48 26.95
C ARG A 16 61.90 -45.53 26.76
N GLN A 17 63.06 -45.18 26.22
CA GLN A 17 64.23 -46.08 26.30
C GLN A 17 65.50 -45.32 26.66
N TRP A 18 66.09 -45.70 27.81
CA TRP A 18 67.43 -45.27 28.21
C TRP A 18 68.43 -46.14 27.44
N TRP A 19 69.11 -45.57 26.46
CA TRP A 19 70.12 -46.28 25.68
C TRP A 19 71.52 -45.94 26.20
N LEU A 20 72.28 -46.98 26.57
CA LEU A 20 73.72 -46.93 26.77
C LEU A 20 74.38 -47.40 25.45
N GLY A 21 74.94 -46.48 24.67
CA GLY A 21 75.70 -46.81 23.46
C GLY A 21 75.77 -45.69 22.42
N ARG A 22 76.84 -45.68 21.61
CA ARG A 22 77.00 -44.78 20.46
C ARG A 22 75.87 -45.03 19.45
N GLN A 23 75.15 -43.98 19.09
CA GLN A 23 74.11 -44.01 18.06
C GLN A 23 74.60 -43.27 16.82
N THR A 24 74.30 -43.82 15.64
CA THR A 24 74.45 -43.11 14.38
C THR A 24 73.10 -42.55 13.99
N VAL A 25 72.98 -41.22 13.96
CA VAL A 25 71.75 -40.51 13.58
C VAL A 25 72.04 -39.68 12.34
N LYS A 26 71.14 -39.71 11.36
CA LYS A 26 71.25 -38.87 10.16
C LYS A 26 70.70 -37.49 10.48
N ALA A 27 71.51 -36.44 10.35
CA ALA A 27 71.02 -35.09 10.55
C ALA A 27 69.99 -34.72 9.46
N PRO A 28 68.81 -34.19 9.81
CA PRO A 28 67.84 -33.78 8.81
C PRO A 28 68.34 -32.56 8.02
N VAL A 29 67.66 -32.21 6.93
CA VAL A 29 67.98 -31.03 6.12
C VAL A 29 66.96 -29.94 6.43
N ALA A 30 67.44 -28.79 6.94
CA ALA A 30 66.56 -27.69 7.36
C ALA A 30 66.25 -26.68 6.23
N GLY A 31 67.01 -26.70 5.14
CA GLY A 31 66.90 -25.73 4.05
C GLY A 31 67.65 -24.42 4.33
N ALA A 32 67.78 -23.57 3.30
CA ALA A 32 68.63 -22.38 3.36
C ALA A 32 68.08 -21.25 4.27
N ALA A 33 66.77 -21.21 4.49
CA ALA A 33 66.09 -20.19 5.29
C ALA A 33 66.04 -20.50 6.80
N ALA A 34 66.51 -21.68 7.21
CA ALA A 34 66.42 -22.16 8.58
C ALA A 34 67.79 -22.51 9.15
N TRP A 35 67.82 -22.60 10.47
CA TRP A 35 68.90 -23.20 11.24
C TRP A 35 68.51 -24.60 11.68
N LEU A 36 69.48 -25.50 11.60
CA LEU A 36 69.37 -26.81 12.23
C LEU A 36 70.18 -26.78 13.53
N VAL A 37 69.53 -27.09 14.65
CA VAL A 37 70.16 -27.11 15.96
C VAL A 37 70.01 -28.49 16.55
N SER A 38 71.11 -29.07 17.03
CA SER A 38 71.09 -30.30 17.80
C SER A 38 71.10 -29.98 19.30
N ARG A 39 70.22 -30.64 20.05
CA ARG A 39 70.25 -30.70 21.52
C ARG A 39 70.68 -32.09 21.96
N THR A 40 71.75 -32.17 22.75
CA THR A 40 72.28 -33.43 23.29
C THR A 40 72.11 -33.47 24.81
N LEU A 41 71.53 -34.56 25.32
CA LEU A 41 71.27 -34.76 26.75
C LEU A 41 72.40 -35.60 27.38
N THR A 42 73.44 -34.94 27.86
CA THR A 42 74.66 -35.61 28.40
C THR A 42 74.52 -36.12 29.85
N ALA A 43 73.66 -35.50 30.65
CA ALA A 43 73.41 -35.80 32.06
C ALA A 43 72.01 -35.24 32.45
N PRO A 44 71.39 -35.66 33.59
CA PRO A 44 70.02 -35.25 33.95
C PRO A 44 69.79 -33.73 34.10
N SER A 45 70.82 -32.90 34.03
CA SER A 45 70.73 -31.43 34.09
C SER A 45 71.67 -30.69 33.13
N ARG A 46 72.38 -31.37 32.22
CA ARG A 46 73.32 -30.73 31.29
C ARG A 46 72.94 -30.98 29.84
N GLU A 47 72.48 -29.92 29.20
CA GLU A 47 72.15 -29.87 27.78
C GLU A 47 73.28 -29.22 26.99
N GLU A 48 73.74 -29.90 25.94
CA GLU A 48 74.68 -29.33 24.98
C GLU A 48 73.95 -28.96 23.69
N TRP A 49 74.20 -27.74 23.22
CA TRP A 49 73.49 -27.14 22.09
C TRP A 49 74.48 -26.78 21.01
N GLN A 50 74.22 -27.19 19.77
CA GLN A 50 75.10 -26.93 18.64
C GLN A 50 74.31 -26.62 17.37
N VAL A 51 74.73 -25.59 16.63
CA VAL A 51 74.23 -25.34 15.27
C VAL A 51 74.92 -26.30 14.30
N ILE A 52 74.12 -27.05 13.55
CA ILE A 52 74.62 -27.98 12.53
C ILE A 52 74.80 -27.21 11.22
N PRO A 53 76.04 -27.09 10.72
CA PRO A 53 76.30 -26.32 9.52
C PRO A 53 75.78 -27.07 8.27
N PRO A 54 75.44 -26.36 7.17
CA PRO A 54 74.81 -26.95 5.99
C PRO A 54 75.54 -28.17 5.41
N GLU A 55 76.87 -28.16 5.41
CA GLU A 55 77.71 -29.25 4.90
C GLU A 55 77.63 -30.55 5.72
N ARG A 56 77.08 -30.50 6.94
CA ARG A 56 76.82 -31.67 7.79
C ARG A 56 75.36 -32.13 7.78
N GLN A 57 74.45 -31.35 7.20
CA GLN A 57 73.04 -31.74 7.08
C GLN A 57 72.88 -32.89 6.07
N GLY A 58 71.99 -33.83 6.35
CA GLY A 58 71.77 -35.03 5.52
C GLY A 58 72.85 -36.12 5.66
N LYS A 59 73.91 -35.89 6.45
CA LYS A 59 74.98 -36.86 6.72
C LYS A 59 74.75 -37.60 8.03
N GLU A 60 75.32 -38.79 8.13
CA GLU A 60 75.34 -39.57 9.36
C GLU A 60 76.28 -38.94 10.39
N MET A 61 75.80 -38.84 11.62
CA MET A 61 76.53 -38.31 12.78
C MET A 61 76.52 -39.35 13.89
N THR A 62 77.69 -39.63 14.46
CA THR A 62 77.79 -40.51 15.63
C THR A 62 77.68 -39.66 16.90
N ALA A 63 76.75 -40.00 17.78
CA ALA A 63 76.55 -39.35 19.06
C ALA A 63 76.62 -40.38 20.19
N GLU A 64 77.27 -40.00 21.30
CA GLU A 64 77.38 -40.86 22.49
C GLU A 64 76.14 -40.78 23.39
N HIS A 65 75.29 -39.79 23.16
CA HIS A 65 74.08 -39.49 23.93
C HIS A 65 72.88 -39.24 22.99
N PRO A 66 71.65 -39.30 23.50
CA PRO A 66 70.46 -38.99 22.71
C PRO A 66 70.50 -37.56 22.18
N VAL A 67 70.24 -37.42 20.88
CA VAL A 67 70.20 -36.15 20.15
C VAL A 67 68.80 -35.87 19.65
N GLU A 68 68.35 -34.63 19.83
CA GLU A 68 67.15 -34.08 19.23
C GLU A 68 67.52 -32.98 18.24
N PHE A 69 66.86 -32.99 17.07
CA PHE A 69 67.07 -31.98 16.04
C PHE A 69 65.89 -31.02 15.98
N LEU A 70 66.19 -29.75 16.20
CA LEU A 70 65.23 -28.65 16.09
C LEU A 70 65.54 -27.82 14.86
N ARG A 71 64.50 -27.51 14.10
CA ARG A 71 64.55 -26.53 13.02
C ARG A 71 64.04 -25.20 13.54
N VAL A 72 64.80 -24.15 13.26
CA VAL A 72 64.45 -22.77 13.64
C VAL A 72 64.46 -21.92 12.37
N GLU A 73 63.32 -21.34 12.03
CA GLU A 73 63.23 -20.40 10.92
C GLU A 73 63.94 -19.09 11.29
N ARG A 74 64.76 -18.55 10.36
CA ARG A 74 65.49 -17.30 10.62
C ARG A 74 64.57 -16.06 10.63
N GLY A 75 63.40 -16.17 10.01
CA GLY A 75 62.48 -15.05 9.76
C GLY A 75 62.80 -14.27 8.47
N PRO A 76 62.12 -13.13 8.22
CA PRO A 76 61.19 -12.45 9.11
C PRO A 76 59.83 -13.15 9.24
N VAL A 77 59.32 -13.22 10.47
CA VAL A 77 57.95 -13.66 10.81
C VAL A 77 57.14 -12.43 11.18
N SER A 78 55.96 -12.27 10.60
CA SER A 78 55.08 -11.13 10.93
C SER A 78 54.39 -11.39 12.26
N LEU A 79 54.50 -10.43 13.19
CA LEU A 79 53.86 -10.48 14.50
C LEU A 79 52.99 -9.25 14.75
N ALA A 80 51.90 -9.46 15.48
CA ALA A 80 51.10 -8.42 16.10
C ALA A 80 51.08 -8.67 17.62
N LEU A 81 51.53 -7.68 18.39
CA LEU A 81 51.55 -7.74 19.85
C LEU A 81 50.53 -6.78 20.42
N GLY A 82 49.64 -7.27 21.28
CA GLY A 82 48.78 -6.44 22.12
C GLY A 82 49.34 -6.35 23.54
N LEU A 83 49.75 -5.15 23.96
CA LEU A 83 50.23 -4.87 25.29
C LEU A 83 49.12 -4.15 26.06
N ALA A 84 48.54 -4.83 27.05
CA ALA A 84 47.37 -4.34 27.75
C ALA A 84 47.70 -3.39 28.92
N ARG A 85 46.95 -2.29 29.01
CA ARG A 85 46.99 -1.26 30.06
C ARG A 85 48.42 -0.75 30.26
N VAL A 86 49.03 -0.30 29.18
CA VAL A 86 50.39 0.25 29.15
C VAL A 86 50.41 1.64 29.78
N LEU A 87 49.44 2.48 29.42
CA LEU A 87 49.19 3.77 30.08
C LEU A 87 47.91 3.70 30.89
N GLY A 88 47.84 4.48 31.97
CA GLY A 88 46.68 4.54 32.87
C GLY A 88 47.13 4.64 34.32
N THR A 89 46.37 5.39 35.10
CA THR A 89 46.50 5.43 36.57
C THR A 89 45.56 4.40 37.19
N ASP A 90 45.82 4.05 38.45
CA ASP A 90 44.89 3.21 39.22
C ASP A 90 43.53 3.93 39.30
N GLY A 91 42.56 3.44 38.51
CA GLY A 91 41.19 3.98 38.45
C GLY A 91 40.82 4.75 37.18
N SER A 92 41.74 4.95 36.22
CA SER A 92 41.38 5.47 34.88
C SER A 92 41.40 4.35 33.82
N PRO A 93 40.66 4.53 32.71
CA PRO A 93 40.78 3.66 31.54
C PRO A 93 42.24 3.52 31.11
N GLY A 94 42.70 2.28 31.07
CA GLY A 94 44.03 1.99 30.55
C GLY A 94 44.04 2.09 29.03
N TRP A 95 45.18 2.49 28.47
CA TRP A 95 45.44 2.44 27.05
C TRP A 95 46.29 1.21 26.72
N ASP A 96 45.88 0.54 25.65
CA ASP A 96 46.56 -0.63 25.12
C ASP A 96 47.47 -0.18 23.97
N ALA A 97 48.66 -0.77 23.89
CA ALA A 97 49.61 -0.54 22.80
C ALA A 97 49.61 -1.76 21.87
N HIS A 98 49.41 -1.52 20.59
CA HIS A 98 49.42 -2.53 19.54
C HIS A 98 50.64 -2.34 18.66
N LEU A 99 51.58 -3.27 18.73
CA LEU A 99 52.80 -3.27 17.92
C LEU A 99 52.62 -4.23 16.76
N VAL A 100 52.83 -3.76 15.53
CA VAL A 100 52.81 -4.61 14.33
C VAL A 100 54.17 -4.54 13.68
N GLY A 101 54.75 -5.70 13.39
CA GLY A 101 56.10 -5.74 12.82
C GLY A 101 56.58 -7.13 12.49
N ARG A 102 57.90 -7.25 12.41
CA ARG A 102 58.59 -8.47 11.99
C ARG A 102 59.62 -8.89 13.02
N VAL A 103 59.74 -10.19 13.22
CA VAL A 103 60.70 -10.79 14.14
C VAL A 103 61.60 -11.76 13.40
N ARG A 104 62.88 -11.74 13.75
CA ARG A 104 63.93 -12.62 13.25
C ARG A 104 64.65 -13.26 14.41
N VAL A 105 65.15 -14.46 14.18
CA VAL A 105 66.01 -15.14 15.14
C VAL A 105 67.46 -14.80 14.78
N GLY A 106 68.12 -14.03 15.65
CA GLY A 106 69.52 -13.61 15.49
C GLY A 106 70.53 -14.59 16.10
N ASP A 107 70.12 -15.36 17.13
CA ASP A 107 70.90 -16.47 17.70
C ASP A 107 69.98 -17.67 18.00
N PRO A 108 70.13 -18.81 17.28
CA PRO A 108 69.23 -19.95 17.41
C PRO A 108 69.33 -20.61 18.78
N ILE A 109 70.53 -20.64 19.36
CA ILE A 109 70.79 -21.37 20.59
C ILE A 109 70.22 -20.57 21.76
N ARG A 110 70.43 -19.25 21.78
CA ARG A 110 69.82 -18.37 22.79
C ARG A 110 68.30 -18.42 22.71
N PHE A 111 67.74 -18.36 21.50
CA PHE A 111 66.30 -18.47 21.28
C PHE A 111 65.70 -19.77 21.80
N LEU A 112 66.28 -20.90 21.43
CA LEU A 112 65.79 -22.20 21.89
C LEU A 112 65.90 -22.35 23.41
N ARG A 113 66.97 -21.85 24.03
CA ARG A 113 67.13 -21.88 25.49
C ARG A 113 66.16 -20.96 26.23
N ALA A 114 65.89 -19.77 25.68
CA ALA A 114 65.00 -18.79 26.29
C ALA A 114 63.54 -19.24 26.22
N CYS A 115 63.06 -19.65 25.04
CA CYS A 115 61.66 -19.97 24.82
C CYS A 115 61.42 -21.13 23.87
N GLY A 116 62.17 -21.23 22.78
CA GLY A 116 61.84 -22.15 21.68
C GLY A 116 61.71 -23.61 22.12
N ALA A 117 62.66 -24.13 22.90
CA ALA A 117 62.65 -25.53 23.34
C ALA A 117 61.59 -25.85 24.40
N ARG A 118 61.06 -24.83 25.09
CA ARG A 118 60.00 -24.99 26.09
C ARG A 118 58.61 -24.95 25.45
N LEU A 119 58.48 -24.25 24.32
CA LEU A 119 57.21 -24.03 23.63
C LEU A 119 56.99 -24.99 22.45
N VAL A 120 58.07 -25.56 21.90
CA VAL A 120 58.02 -26.55 20.83
C VAL A 120 57.90 -27.97 21.41
N SER A 121 57.05 -28.80 20.81
CA SER A 121 57.04 -30.24 21.07
C SER A 121 56.82 -31.04 19.79
N ALA A 122 57.09 -32.36 19.83
CA ALA A 122 56.86 -33.22 18.68
C ALA A 122 55.39 -33.17 18.23
N GLY A 123 55.15 -32.71 17.00
CA GLY A 123 53.81 -32.52 16.43
C GLY A 123 53.13 -31.19 16.80
N SER A 124 53.76 -30.31 17.58
CA SER A 124 53.26 -28.97 17.90
C SER A 124 54.39 -27.95 17.69
N PRO A 125 54.49 -27.37 16.47
CA PRO A 125 55.47 -26.33 16.19
C PRO A 125 55.18 -25.06 16.99
N LEU A 126 56.22 -24.25 17.22
CA LEU A 126 56.07 -22.89 17.73
C LEU A 126 55.53 -22.01 16.61
N THR A 127 54.31 -21.54 16.77
CA THR A 127 53.65 -20.61 15.85
C THR A 127 53.99 -19.15 16.20
N ALA A 128 53.75 -18.25 15.25
CA ALA A 128 53.84 -16.81 15.44
C ALA A 128 53.06 -16.31 16.66
N ASP A 129 51.83 -16.81 16.88
CA ASP A 129 50.96 -16.38 18.00
C ASP A 129 51.50 -16.81 19.37
N LEU A 130 52.07 -18.02 19.45
CA LEU A 130 52.72 -18.51 20.67
C LEU A 130 53.99 -17.72 20.97
N LEU A 131 54.77 -17.36 19.95
CA LEU A 131 55.92 -16.49 20.10
C LEU A 131 55.49 -15.08 20.55
N ALA A 132 54.46 -14.50 19.93
CA ALA A 132 53.90 -13.21 20.31
C ALA A 132 53.45 -13.20 21.78
N SER A 133 52.74 -14.24 22.21
CA SER A 133 52.30 -14.40 23.61
C SER A 133 53.47 -14.47 24.58
N TRP A 134 54.55 -15.17 24.20
CA TRP A 134 55.77 -15.22 24.99
C TRP A 134 56.45 -13.83 25.07
N ILE A 135 56.60 -13.13 23.94
CA ILE A 135 57.20 -11.79 23.90
C ILE A 135 56.40 -10.81 24.76
N VAL A 136 55.07 -10.82 24.68
CA VAL A 136 54.19 -10.00 25.53
C VAL A 136 54.42 -10.28 27.01
N ARG A 137 54.61 -11.55 27.39
CA ARG A 137 54.88 -11.91 28.79
C ARG A 137 56.25 -11.44 29.27
N GLU A 138 57.28 -11.52 28.43
CA GLU A 138 58.63 -11.08 28.78
C GLU A 138 58.75 -9.55 28.84
N LEU A 139 58.12 -8.85 27.89
CA LEU A 139 58.18 -7.39 27.83
C LEU A 139 57.18 -6.73 28.80
N GLY A 140 55.98 -7.29 28.94
CA GLY A 140 54.82 -6.69 29.60
C GLY A 140 55.11 -6.03 30.96
N PRO A 141 55.80 -6.70 31.92
CA PRO A 141 56.12 -6.10 33.21
C PRO A 141 56.96 -4.82 33.11
N ALA A 142 57.89 -4.76 32.17
CA ALA A 142 58.82 -3.65 32.02
C ALA A 142 58.34 -2.56 31.05
N VAL A 143 57.42 -2.89 30.13
CA VAL A 143 56.84 -1.93 29.18
C VAL A 143 56.20 -0.77 29.94
N ARG A 144 55.42 -1.05 30.99
CA ARG A 144 54.66 -0.02 31.72
C ARG A 144 55.57 1.03 32.34
N ASP A 145 56.59 0.57 33.05
CA ASP A 145 57.55 1.46 33.72
C ASP A 145 58.35 2.26 32.68
N TRP A 146 58.81 1.60 31.63
CA TRP A 146 59.54 2.26 30.55
C TRP A 146 58.71 3.31 29.81
N VAL A 147 57.45 3.01 29.46
CA VAL A 147 56.57 3.98 28.80
C VAL A 147 56.27 5.14 29.74
N ARG A 148 56.02 4.87 31.02
CA ARG A 148 55.78 5.92 32.03
C ARG A 148 56.97 6.87 32.17
N GLU A 149 58.19 6.34 32.17
CA GLU A 149 59.42 7.12 32.25
C GLU A 149 59.72 7.88 30.95
N SER A 150 59.60 7.19 29.81
CA SER A 150 59.95 7.75 28.49
C SER A 150 58.96 8.80 28.01
N ALA A 151 57.73 8.78 28.53
CA ALA A 151 56.69 9.72 28.19
C ALA A 151 56.28 10.60 29.38
N ALA A 152 57.17 10.76 30.36
CA ALA A 152 56.97 11.70 31.45
C ALA A 152 56.76 13.11 30.88
N GLY A 153 55.51 13.60 30.93
CA GLY A 153 55.13 14.92 30.43
C GLY A 153 54.15 14.92 29.25
N PHE A 154 53.83 13.76 28.68
CA PHE A 154 52.83 13.64 27.62
C PHE A 154 51.49 13.12 28.15
N THR A 155 50.38 13.64 27.59
CA THR A 155 49.04 13.12 27.89
C THR A 155 48.73 11.90 27.00
N PRO A 156 47.85 10.98 27.43
CA PRO A 156 47.46 9.82 26.63
C PRO A 156 46.90 10.17 25.23
N GLU A 157 46.28 11.33 25.07
CA GLU A 157 45.81 11.83 23.78
C GLU A 157 46.98 12.20 22.84
N GLU A 158 48.07 12.76 23.39
CA GLU A 158 49.27 13.09 22.61
C GLU A 158 49.96 11.84 22.08
N PHE A 159 49.89 10.71 22.79
CA PHE A 159 50.39 9.42 22.31
C PHE A 159 49.69 8.92 21.04
N ARG A 160 48.40 9.22 20.88
CA ARG A 160 47.64 8.84 19.69
C ARG A 160 47.97 9.75 18.51
N ASP A 161 48.07 11.05 18.76
CA ASP A 161 48.05 12.05 17.70
C ASP A 161 49.45 12.53 17.26
N GLN A 162 50.46 12.39 18.11
CA GLN A 162 51.80 12.99 17.88
C GLN A 162 52.93 11.97 17.73
N ASP A 163 52.62 10.66 17.69
CA ASP A 163 53.61 9.58 17.56
C ASP A 163 54.76 9.71 18.60
N VAL A 164 54.40 10.02 19.85
CA VAL A 164 55.34 10.34 20.96
C VAL A 164 56.38 9.24 21.18
N LEU A 165 56.02 7.99 20.89
CA LEU A 165 56.93 6.85 20.88
C LEU A 165 56.84 6.15 19.51
N PRO A 166 57.62 6.59 18.52
CA PRO A 166 57.56 6.03 17.18
C PRO A 166 58.10 4.59 17.16
N ALA A 167 57.76 3.85 16.11
CA ALA A 167 58.11 2.44 15.99
C ALA A 167 59.62 2.16 16.09
N SER A 168 60.47 3.13 15.71
CA SER A 168 61.94 3.04 15.84
C SER A 168 62.41 3.01 17.31
N VAL A 169 61.76 3.77 18.19
CA VAL A 169 62.06 3.81 19.63
C VAL A 169 61.66 2.49 20.28
N TRP A 170 60.46 1.99 19.96
CA TRP A 170 60.02 0.65 20.38
C TRP A 170 60.94 -0.44 19.87
N THR A 171 61.44 -0.31 18.63
CA THR A 171 62.35 -1.29 18.03
C THR A 171 63.67 -1.34 18.79
N SER A 172 64.27 -0.19 19.10
CA SER A 172 65.50 -0.12 19.89
C SER A 172 65.31 -0.74 21.27
N TRP A 173 64.27 -0.31 22.00
CA TRP A 173 64.02 -0.77 23.37
C TRP A 173 63.70 -2.27 23.43
N CYS A 174 62.86 -2.78 22.53
CA CYS A 174 62.56 -4.21 22.47
C CYS A 174 63.80 -5.02 22.13
N ASN A 175 64.65 -4.56 21.20
CA ASN A 175 65.87 -5.27 20.82
C ASN A 175 66.90 -5.37 21.94
N GLU A 176 67.07 -4.32 22.76
CA GLU A 176 67.97 -4.37 23.93
C GLU A 176 67.60 -5.50 24.90
N ARG A 177 66.30 -5.79 25.03
CA ARG A 177 65.79 -6.85 25.91
C ARG A 177 65.77 -8.21 25.24
N LEU A 178 65.26 -8.27 24.01
CA LEU A 178 65.06 -9.51 23.27
C LEU A 178 66.36 -10.10 22.70
N ALA A 179 67.42 -9.29 22.57
CA ALA A 179 68.75 -9.78 22.20
C ALA A 179 69.30 -10.83 23.17
N GLN A 180 68.95 -10.75 24.46
CA GLN A 180 69.32 -11.77 25.45
C GLN A 180 68.67 -13.14 25.15
N ALA A 181 67.49 -13.10 24.54
CA ALA A 181 66.78 -14.27 24.05
C ALA A 181 67.14 -14.63 22.60
N GLY A 182 68.12 -13.96 21.97
CA GLY A 182 68.51 -14.24 20.58
C GLY A 182 67.49 -13.82 19.53
N LEU A 183 66.59 -12.90 19.87
CA LEU A 183 65.55 -12.37 18.99
C LEU A 183 65.86 -10.92 18.59
N GLU A 184 65.52 -10.60 17.35
CA GLU A 184 65.56 -9.25 16.79
C GLU A 184 64.18 -8.92 16.25
N VAL A 185 63.69 -7.72 16.56
CA VAL A 185 62.38 -7.23 16.14
C VAL A 185 62.56 -5.94 15.33
N ASP A 186 61.64 -5.70 14.42
CA ASP A 186 61.52 -4.50 13.61
C ASP A 186 60.04 -4.14 13.55
N TRP A 187 59.63 -3.10 14.30
CA TRP A 187 58.23 -2.68 14.35
C TRP A 187 57.93 -1.75 13.18
N ASP A 188 56.96 -2.15 12.37
CA ASP A 188 56.47 -1.35 11.24
C ASP A 188 55.52 -0.24 11.73
N ALA A 189 54.71 -0.52 12.76
CA ALA A 189 53.74 0.43 13.30
C ALA A 189 53.42 0.21 14.79
N VAL A 190 53.02 1.29 15.46
CA VAL A 190 52.51 1.30 16.82
C VAL A 190 51.17 2.02 16.83
N ALA A 191 50.13 1.37 17.35
CA ALA A 191 48.81 1.96 17.52
C ALA A 191 48.42 1.96 19.00
N TRP A 192 47.73 3.00 19.43
CA TRP A 192 47.23 3.15 20.79
C TRP A 192 45.71 3.09 20.77
N GLU A 193 45.14 2.21 21.59
CA GLU A 193 43.69 2.05 21.71
C GLU A 193 43.26 2.24 23.17
N ASN A 194 42.25 3.06 23.38
CA ASN A 194 41.55 3.14 24.66
C ASN A 194 40.31 2.26 24.61
N ALA A 195 40.35 1.13 25.32
CA ALA A 195 39.27 0.16 25.32
C ALA A 195 37.92 0.75 25.80
N GLU A 196 37.92 1.79 26.63
CA GLU A 196 36.69 2.46 27.07
C GLU A 196 36.22 3.53 26.08
N GLU A 197 37.12 4.21 25.36
CA GLU A 197 36.73 5.13 24.27
C GLU A 197 36.08 4.34 23.12
N ALA A 198 36.64 3.18 22.76
CA ALA A 198 36.07 2.30 21.75
C ALA A 198 34.68 1.79 22.17
N ARG A 199 34.50 1.43 23.44
CA ARG A 199 33.19 1.04 23.99
C ARG A 199 32.20 2.21 23.99
N ALA A 200 32.61 3.39 24.43
CA ALA A 200 31.77 4.58 24.45
C ALA A 200 31.38 5.02 23.03
N ALA A 201 32.28 4.90 22.05
CA ALA A 201 31.98 5.17 20.64
C ALA A 201 30.93 4.18 20.11
N ALA A 202 31.11 2.88 20.37
CA ALA A 202 30.14 1.85 19.98
C ALA A 202 28.77 2.04 20.65
N GLU A 203 28.73 2.46 21.92
CA GLU A 203 27.48 2.77 22.61
C GLU A 203 26.79 4.02 22.04
N ARG A 204 27.54 5.07 21.69
CA ARG A 204 26.99 6.25 21.01
C ARG A 204 26.43 5.91 19.63
N GLU A 205 27.09 5.03 18.87
CA GLU A 205 26.57 4.56 17.60
C GLU A 205 25.27 3.75 17.77
N ARG A 206 25.23 2.82 18.73
CA ARG A 206 24.00 2.09 19.06
C ARG A 206 22.87 3.01 19.48
N ALA A 207 23.14 4.04 20.28
CA ALA A 207 22.14 5.03 20.66
C ALA A 207 21.59 5.79 19.44
N ARG A 208 22.47 6.23 18.52
CA ARG A 208 22.06 6.88 17.27
C ARG A 208 21.24 5.96 16.36
N GLU A 209 21.58 4.67 16.29
CA GLU A 209 20.82 3.68 15.54
C GLU A 209 19.42 3.48 16.14
N LEU A 210 19.32 3.39 17.47
CA LEU A 210 18.04 3.30 18.16
C LEU A 210 17.17 4.54 17.90
N GLU A 211 17.74 5.74 18.01
CA GLU A 211 17.02 6.99 17.69
C GLU A 211 16.49 7.01 16.25
N ARG A 212 17.28 6.53 15.28
CA ARG A 212 16.85 6.42 13.88
C ARG A 212 15.70 5.44 13.71
N LEU A 213 15.74 4.29 14.39
CA LEU A 213 14.68 3.29 14.36
C LEU A 213 13.39 3.81 15.01
N GLU A 214 13.49 4.52 16.13
CA GLU A 214 12.35 5.15 16.78
C GLU A 214 11.71 6.23 15.91
N ALA A 215 12.52 7.10 15.29
CA ALA A 215 12.04 8.12 14.36
C ALA A 215 11.35 7.50 13.12
N ALA A 216 11.88 6.39 12.60
CA ALA A 216 11.25 5.66 11.50
C ALA A 216 9.89 5.08 11.91
N ARG A 217 9.81 4.42 13.08
CA ARG A 217 8.54 3.89 13.62
C ARG A 217 7.51 4.99 13.88
N GLN A 218 7.93 6.15 14.35
CA GLN A 218 7.01 7.28 14.54
C GLN A 218 6.43 7.75 13.20
N ARG A 219 7.27 7.89 12.16
CA ARG A 219 6.81 8.27 10.81
C ARG A 219 5.83 7.25 10.22
N GLU A 220 6.08 5.96 10.42
CA GLU A 220 5.16 4.90 9.98
C GLU A 220 3.80 5.02 10.67
N ARG A 221 3.77 5.21 12.00
CA ARG A 221 2.52 5.41 12.75
C ARG A 221 1.76 6.65 12.31
N GLU A 222 2.45 7.76 12.05
CA GLU A 222 1.83 8.98 11.54
C GLU A 222 1.25 8.79 10.13
N ALA A 223 1.94 8.03 9.27
CA ALA A 223 1.47 7.70 7.93
C ALA A 223 0.22 6.80 7.99
N GLU A 224 0.22 5.77 8.84
CA GLU A 224 -0.94 4.89 9.07
C GLU A 224 -2.15 5.68 9.59
N LEU A 225 -1.95 6.59 10.54
CA LEU A 225 -3.02 7.44 11.06
C LEU A 225 -3.62 8.35 9.98
N ARG A 226 -2.78 8.96 9.13
CA ARG A 226 -3.23 9.77 7.99
C ARG A 226 -4.00 8.93 6.96
N GLU A 227 -3.54 7.70 6.69
CA GLU A 227 -4.23 6.81 5.76
C GLU A 227 -5.61 6.38 6.31
N LEU A 228 -5.69 6.04 7.60
CA LEU A 228 -6.97 5.75 8.25
C LEU A 228 -7.92 6.95 8.21
N GLN A 229 -7.43 8.16 8.50
CA GLN A 229 -8.24 9.39 8.38
C GLN A 229 -8.75 9.57 6.94
N ALA A 230 -7.88 9.46 5.94
CA ALA A 230 -8.26 9.57 4.54
C ALA A 230 -9.30 8.52 4.11
N ARG A 231 -9.18 7.28 4.58
CA ARG A 231 -10.17 6.22 4.33
C ARG A 231 -11.52 6.56 4.95
N THR A 232 -11.55 7.00 6.20
CA THR A 232 -12.80 7.38 6.87
C THR A 232 -13.49 8.57 6.21
N GLU A 233 -12.74 9.57 5.75
CA GLU A 233 -13.29 10.70 5.01
C GLU A 233 -13.84 10.30 3.64
N ALA A 234 -13.12 9.41 2.92
CA ALA A 234 -13.57 8.88 1.65
C ALA A 234 -14.87 8.07 1.79
N GLU A 235 -15.00 7.24 2.83
CA GLU A 235 -16.23 6.51 3.14
C GLU A 235 -17.39 7.45 3.47
N ARG A 236 -17.15 8.51 4.26
CA ARG A 236 -18.18 9.53 4.54
C ARG A 236 -18.65 10.22 3.27
N LYS A 237 -17.73 10.67 2.41
CA LYS A 237 -18.06 11.29 1.13
C LYS A 237 -18.84 10.35 0.21
N ARG A 238 -18.48 9.06 0.17
CA ARG A 238 -19.23 8.06 -0.60
C ARG A 238 -20.67 7.92 -0.11
N ARG A 239 -20.87 7.81 1.21
CA ARG A 239 -22.23 7.74 1.79
C ARG A 239 -23.05 9.00 1.51
N GLU A 240 -22.42 10.17 1.55
CA GLU A 240 -23.09 11.44 1.23
C GLU A 240 -23.51 11.48 -0.26
N ILE A 241 -22.65 11.03 -1.17
CA ILE A 241 -22.98 10.91 -2.60
C ILE A 241 -24.11 9.90 -2.83
N GLU A 242 -24.08 8.75 -2.15
CA GLU A 242 -25.13 7.72 -2.26
C GLU A 242 -26.49 8.25 -1.77
N LEU A 243 -26.52 8.95 -0.63
CA LEU A 243 -27.73 9.55 -0.09
C LEU A 243 -28.30 10.62 -1.01
N THR A 244 -27.46 11.55 -1.48
CA THR A 244 -27.89 12.61 -2.41
C THR A 244 -28.38 12.06 -3.74
N HIS A 245 -27.75 10.99 -4.26
CA HIS A 245 -28.23 10.31 -5.46
C HIS A 245 -29.58 9.62 -5.23
N ALA A 246 -29.77 8.95 -4.09
CA ALA A 246 -31.04 8.32 -3.74
C ALA A 246 -32.18 9.34 -3.57
N GLU A 247 -31.89 10.50 -2.97
CA GLU A 247 -32.85 11.60 -2.84
C GLU A 247 -33.26 12.17 -4.21
N ARG A 248 -32.30 12.36 -5.12
CA ARG A 248 -32.60 12.80 -6.50
C ARG A 248 -33.46 11.80 -7.25
N LEU A 249 -33.19 10.50 -7.12
CA LEU A 249 -34.04 9.47 -7.73
C LEU A 249 -35.47 9.52 -7.20
N ARG A 250 -35.64 9.63 -5.88
CA ARG A 250 -36.97 9.78 -5.27
C ARG A 250 -37.70 11.03 -5.75
N GLN A 251 -37.00 12.15 -5.91
CA GLN A 251 -37.59 13.37 -6.47
C GLN A 251 -38.08 13.14 -7.91
N LEU A 252 -37.25 12.52 -8.76
CA LEU A 252 -37.64 12.20 -10.13
C LEU A 252 -38.83 11.24 -10.22
N GLU A 253 -38.89 10.23 -9.35
CA GLU A 253 -40.03 9.31 -9.26
C GLU A 253 -41.32 10.05 -8.85
N ASN A 254 -41.23 10.93 -7.84
CA ASN A 254 -42.36 11.75 -7.40
C ASN A 254 -42.84 12.71 -8.50
N ASP A 255 -41.91 13.38 -9.19
CA ASP A 255 -42.25 14.29 -10.28
C ASP A 255 -42.90 13.55 -11.45
N SER A 256 -42.41 12.35 -11.77
CA SER A 256 -43.04 11.48 -12.77
C SER A 256 -44.46 11.08 -12.35
N ALA A 257 -44.66 10.66 -11.10
CA ALA A 257 -45.97 10.29 -10.58
C ALA A 257 -46.95 11.48 -10.57
N LEU A 258 -46.48 12.67 -10.20
CA LEU A 258 -47.26 13.91 -10.27
C LEU A 258 -47.63 14.26 -11.72
N SER A 259 -46.68 14.16 -12.66
CA SER A 259 -46.94 14.40 -14.07
C SER A 259 -47.96 13.42 -14.65
N GLU A 260 -47.90 12.13 -14.30
CA GLU A 260 -48.88 11.15 -14.72
C GLU A 260 -50.26 11.43 -14.14
N SER A 261 -50.33 11.77 -12.85
CA SER A 261 -51.57 12.16 -12.19
C SER A 261 -52.21 13.37 -12.85
N ALA A 262 -51.42 14.41 -13.14
CA ALA A 262 -51.87 15.61 -13.86
C ALA A 262 -52.41 15.27 -15.26
N ARG A 263 -51.73 14.39 -16.01
CA ARG A 263 -52.21 13.93 -17.33
C ARG A 263 -53.53 13.14 -17.22
N ARG A 264 -53.69 12.30 -16.19
CA ARG A 264 -54.95 11.56 -15.94
C ARG A 264 -56.08 12.53 -15.63
N HIS A 265 -55.83 13.51 -14.76
CA HIS A 265 -56.82 14.52 -14.43
C HIS A 265 -57.21 15.37 -15.66
N GLN A 266 -56.24 15.78 -16.47
CA GLN A 266 -56.51 16.51 -17.71
C GLN A 266 -57.36 15.70 -18.69
N ARG A 267 -57.12 14.38 -18.82
CA ARG A 267 -57.97 13.49 -19.63
C ARG A 267 -59.39 13.43 -19.09
N GLN A 268 -59.57 13.27 -17.78
CA GLN A 268 -60.89 13.28 -17.15
C GLN A 268 -61.64 14.60 -17.38
N MET A 269 -60.95 15.74 -17.30
CA MET A 269 -61.54 17.05 -17.58
C MET A 269 -62.01 17.15 -19.05
N LEU A 270 -61.19 16.70 -20.00
CA LEU A 270 -61.56 16.67 -21.42
C LEU A 270 -62.74 15.73 -21.70
N GLU A 271 -62.79 14.57 -21.05
CA GLU A 271 -63.91 13.62 -21.15
C GLU A 271 -65.21 14.24 -20.61
N LEU A 272 -65.15 14.95 -19.47
CA LEU A 272 -66.28 15.67 -18.90
C LEU A 272 -66.75 16.83 -19.78
N GLU A 273 -65.83 17.59 -20.36
CA GLU A 273 -66.17 18.65 -21.32
C GLU A 273 -66.84 18.09 -22.57
N GLN A 274 -66.35 16.96 -23.09
CA GLN A 274 -66.95 16.28 -24.23
C GLN A 274 -68.34 15.72 -23.89
N SER A 275 -68.53 15.11 -22.72
CA SER A 275 -69.84 14.62 -22.30
C SER A 275 -70.85 15.77 -22.17
N LEU A 276 -70.45 16.90 -21.60
CA LEU A 276 -71.30 18.08 -21.49
C LEU A 276 -71.68 18.63 -22.88
N ARG A 277 -70.74 18.71 -23.82
CA ARG A 277 -71.03 19.14 -25.20
C ARG A 277 -72.03 18.21 -25.89
N LEU A 278 -71.91 16.90 -25.67
CA LEU A 278 -72.86 15.92 -26.22
C LEU A 278 -74.26 16.06 -25.59
N GLU A 279 -74.34 16.33 -24.28
CA GLU A 279 -75.61 16.60 -23.61
C GLU A 279 -76.26 17.89 -24.11
N GLN A 280 -75.49 18.96 -24.28
CA GLN A 280 -75.97 20.22 -24.85
C GLN A 280 -76.49 20.02 -26.28
N ALA A 281 -75.74 19.33 -27.14
CA ALA A 281 -76.17 19.01 -28.50
C ALA A 281 -77.45 18.17 -28.53
N LYS A 282 -77.60 17.19 -27.61
CA LYS A 282 -78.84 16.42 -27.47
C LYS A 282 -80.02 17.29 -27.06
N ALA A 283 -79.83 18.17 -26.07
CA ALA A 283 -80.87 19.09 -25.62
C ALA A 283 -81.28 20.08 -26.73
N GLU A 284 -80.34 20.54 -27.55
CA GLU A 284 -80.63 21.37 -28.73
C GLU A 284 -81.43 20.60 -29.78
N LEU A 285 -81.06 19.35 -30.08
CA LEU A 285 -81.81 18.49 -30.99
C LEU A 285 -83.23 18.22 -30.47
N GLU A 286 -83.40 17.98 -29.17
CA GLU A 286 -84.72 17.82 -28.56
C GLU A 286 -85.56 19.11 -28.66
N ARG A 287 -84.96 20.28 -28.43
CA ARG A 287 -85.64 21.57 -28.62
C ARG A 287 -86.07 21.78 -30.07
N GLN A 288 -85.20 21.51 -31.03
CA GLN A 288 -85.52 21.60 -32.46
C GLN A 288 -86.65 20.63 -32.83
N ARG A 289 -86.60 19.39 -32.33
CA ARG A 289 -87.67 18.41 -32.53
C ARG A 289 -89.00 18.90 -31.96
N LEU A 290 -89.01 19.43 -30.73
CA LEU A 290 -90.22 19.98 -30.12
C LEU A 290 -90.75 21.21 -30.89
N GLN A 291 -89.87 22.05 -31.42
CA GLN A 291 -90.25 23.17 -32.29
C GLN A 291 -90.91 22.68 -33.58
N TRP A 292 -90.31 21.70 -34.27
CA TRP A 292 -90.91 21.09 -35.46
C TRP A 292 -92.25 20.40 -35.16
N GLU A 293 -92.35 19.67 -34.06
CA GLU A 293 -93.61 19.06 -33.62
C GLU A 293 -94.68 20.15 -33.37
N ALA A 294 -94.32 21.28 -32.76
CA ALA A 294 -95.22 22.41 -32.56
C ALA A 294 -95.64 23.09 -33.88
N GLU A 295 -94.73 23.29 -34.81
CA GLU A 295 -95.00 23.84 -36.16
C GLU A 295 -95.95 22.93 -36.95
N ILE A 296 -95.74 21.61 -36.91
CA ILE A 296 -96.64 20.64 -37.55
C ILE A 296 -98.05 20.72 -36.94
N GLN A 297 -98.16 20.82 -35.62
CA GLN A 297 -99.45 20.96 -34.95
C GLN A 297 -100.13 22.29 -35.27
N ALA A 298 -99.38 23.39 -35.37
CA ALA A 298 -99.90 24.68 -35.81
C ALA A 298 -100.43 24.61 -37.24
N ALA A 299 -99.67 24.05 -38.18
CA ALA A 299 -100.08 23.86 -39.56
C ALA A 299 -101.33 22.97 -39.69
N ARG A 300 -101.46 21.92 -38.85
CA ARG A 300 -102.68 21.10 -38.79
C ARG A 300 -103.89 21.90 -38.32
N ARG A 301 -103.75 22.71 -37.28
CA ARG A 301 -104.82 23.58 -36.77
C ARG A 301 -105.24 24.62 -37.81
N GLU A 302 -104.28 25.22 -38.51
CA GLU A 302 -104.57 26.15 -39.61
C GLU A 302 -105.29 25.45 -40.76
N ALA A 303 -104.87 24.23 -41.14
CA ALA A 303 -105.56 23.44 -42.14
C ALA A 303 -106.99 23.06 -41.73
N GLU A 304 -107.20 22.67 -40.46
CA GLU A 304 -108.53 22.40 -39.90
C GLU A 304 -109.41 23.65 -39.86
N GLN A 305 -108.86 24.80 -39.47
CA GLN A 305 -109.56 26.08 -39.47
C GLN A 305 -109.94 26.51 -40.90
N ALA A 306 -109.03 26.36 -41.85
CA ALA A 306 -109.30 26.63 -43.26
C ALA A 306 -110.39 25.70 -43.81
N ALA A 307 -110.35 24.41 -43.46
CA ALA A 307 -111.39 23.44 -43.82
C ALA A 307 -112.75 23.80 -43.19
N TRP A 308 -112.77 24.26 -41.93
CA TRP A 308 -113.99 24.72 -41.26
C TRP A 308 -114.56 25.98 -41.91
N GLN A 309 -113.74 26.98 -42.23
CA GLN A 309 -114.17 28.18 -42.96
C GLN A 309 -114.69 27.84 -44.36
N HIS A 310 -114.05 26.90 -45.06
CA HIS A 310 -114.51 26.40 -46.35
C HIS A 310 -115.86 25.68 -46.22
N ALA A 311 -116.07 24.90 -45.15
CA ALA A 311 -117.37 24.25 -44.89
C ALA A 311 -118.47 25.27 -44.59
N LEU A 312 -118.18 26.33 -43.82
CA LEU A 312 -119.11 27.42 -43.52
C LEU A 312 -119.51 28.20 -44.75
N THR A 313 -118.55 28.61 -45.57
CA THR A 313 -118.83 29.32 -46.83
C THR A 313 -119.64 28.46 -47.80
N LYS A 314 -119.39 27.15 -47.83
CA LYS A 314 -120.21 26.20 -48.58
C LYS A 314 -121.64 26.11 -48.03
N ALA A 315 -121.81 26.04 -46.70
CA ALA A 315 -123.13 26.01 -46.07
C ALA A 315 -123.92 27.32 -46.29
N ASP A 316 -123.26 28.48 -46.21
CA ASP A 316 -123.84 29.79 -46.53
C ASP A 316 -124.26 29.88 -48.01
N TYR A 317 -123.45 29.33 -48.91
CA TYR A 317 -123.79 29.24 -50.32
C TYR A 317 -125.02 28.36 -50.56
N GLU A 318 -125.09 27.20 -49.90
CA GLU A 318 -126.26 26.29 -49.95
C GLU A 318 -127.52 26.94 -49.36
N HIS A 319 -127.40 27.70 -48.27
CA HIS A 319 -128.52 28.46 -47.68
C HIS A 319 -129.04 29.56 -48.62
N ARG A 320 -128.14 30.35 -49.23
CA ARG A 320 -128.53 31.38 -50.22
C ARG A 320 -129.18 30.76 -51.45
N LEU A 321 -128.73 29.58 -51.88
CA LEU A 321 -129.34 28.83 -52.97
C LEU A 321 -130.77 28.37 -52.59
N ALA A 322 -130.98 27.92 -51.36
CA ALA A 322 -132.29 27.54 -50.84
C ALA A 322 -133.24 28.75 -50.73
N GLU A 323 -132.77 29.90 -50.25
CA GLU A 323 -133.55 31.15 -50.23
C GLU A 323 -133.94 31.64 -51.64
N ALA A 324 -133.01 31.54 -52.60
CA ALA A 324 -133.29 31.88 -54.00
C ALA A 324 -134.39 30.97 -54.58
N ARG A 325 -134.33 29.65 -54.30
CA ARG A 325 -135.39 28.70 -54.68
C ARG A 325 -136.74 29.02 -54.03
N ALA A 326 -136.74 29.40 -52.75
CA ALA A 326 -137.96 29.79 -52.05
C ALA A 326 -138.59 31.08 -52.59
N LYS A 327 -137.77 32.07 -52.98
CA LYS A 327 -138.25 33.31 -53.63
C LYS A 327 -138.88 33.03 -55.00
N VAL A 328 -138.27 32.17 -55.81
CA VAL A 328 -138.82 31.75 -57.11
C VAL A 328 -140.16 31.04 -56.94
N ALA A 329 -140.28 30.14 -55.95
CA ALA A 329 -141.54 29.47 -55.63
C ALA A 329 -142.64 30.46 -55.21
N LYS A 330 -142.29 31.48 -54.41
CA LYS A 330 -143.24 32.53 -53.97
C LYS A 330 -143.71 33.43 -55.13
N THR A 331 -142.85 33.73 -56.09
CA THR A 331 -143.25 34.48 -57.29
C THR A 331 -144.17 33.68 -58.22
N MET A 332 -144.02 32.36 -58.30
CA MET A 332 -144.93 31.51 -59.08
C MET A 332 -146.33 31.46 -58.47
N VAL A 333 -146.45 31.38 -57.14
CA VAL A 333 -147.76 31.37 -56.45
C VAL A 333 -148.51 32.69 -56.65
N ASN A 334 -147.81 33.84 -56.64
CA ASN A 334 -148.44 35.14 -56.91
C ASN A 334 -148.87 35.32 -58.38
N ALA A 335 -148.19 34.65 -59.32
CA ALA A 335 -148.57 34.63 -60.73
C ALA A 335 -149.84 33.79 -60.98
N ASP A 336 -150.03 32.69 -60.25
CA ASP A 336 -151.25 31.88 -60.33
C ASP A 336 -152.47 32.60 -59.73
N GLN A 337 -152.30 33.31 -58.61
CA GLN A 337 -153.41 34.07 -57.99
C GLN A 337 -153.90 35.25 -58.85
N THR A 338 -153.02 35.87 -59.64
CA THR A 338 -153.39 36.96 -60.56
C THR A 338 -154.11 36.46 -61.82
N LEU A 339 -153.80 35.25 -62.27
CA LEU A 339 -154.51 34.58 -63.36
C LEU A 339 -155.93 34.14 -62.96
N GLU A 340 -156.13 33.72 -61.71
CA GLU A 340 -157.45 33.30 -61.19
C GLU A 340 -158.44 34.47 -61.06
N VAL A 341 -157.98 35.62 -60.56
CA VAL A 341 -158.78 36.84 -60.44
C VAL A 341 -159.22 37.34 -61.83
N SER A 342 -158.31 37.31 -62.79
CA SER A 342 -158.60 37.70 -64.19
C SER A 342 -159.61 36.77 -64.87
N ARG A 343 -159.72 35.52 -64.42
CA ARG A 343 -160.64 34.51 -64.96
C ARG A 343 -162.06 34.70 -64.46
N MET A 344 -162.23 35.02 -63.17
CA MET A 344 -163.54 35.31 -62.59
C MET A 344 -164.16 36.60 -63.16
N GLU A 345 -163.38 37.66 -63.34
CA GLU A 345 -163.89 38.93 -63.93
C GLU A 345 -164.40 38.75 -65.38
N LEU A 346 -163.86 37.75 -66.09
CA LEU A 346 -164.25 37.41 -67.47
C LEU A 346 -165.55 36.58 -67.53
N GLU A 347 -165.84 35.79 -66.50
CA GLU A 347 -167.06 34.99 -66.38
C GLU A 347 -168.26 35.83 -65.93
N GLU A 348 -168.07 36.78 -65.02
CA GLU A 348 -169.15 37.69 -64.59
C GLU A 348 -169.63 38.61 -65.73
N ARG A 349 -168.70 39.10 -66.57
CA ARG A 349 -169.05 39.88 -67.77
C ARG A 349 -169.87 39.07 -68.78
N ARG A 350 -169.66 37.75 -68.86
CA ARG A 350 -170.44 36.87 -69.74
C ARG A 350 -171.84 36.59 -69.21
N GLN A 351 -172.04 36.50 -67.90
CA GLN A 351 -173.37 36.33 -67.30
C GLN A 351 -174.22 37.61 -67.40
N ALA A 352 -173.61 38.78 -67.17
CA ALA A 352 -174.30 40.07 -67.33
C ALA A 352 -174.75 40.33 -68.79
N SER A 353 -174.07 39.73 -69.76
CA SER A 353 -174.41 39.82 -71.19
C SER A 353 -175.58 38.91 -71.59
N ARG A 354 -175.75 37.76 -70.91
CA ARG A 354 -176.82 36.80 -71.23
C ARG A 354 -178.19 37.24 -70.74
N LEU A 355 -178.28 37.89 -69.57
CA LEU A 355 -179.57 38.29 -69.00
C LEU A 355 -180.18 39.56 -69.65
N ARG A 356 -179.48 40.23 -70.57
CA ARG A 356 -180.03 41.33 -71.39
C ARG A 356 -180.66 40.88 -72.72
N LEU A 357 -180.56 39.59 -73.08
CA LEU A 357 -181.00 39.06 -74.38
C LEU A 357 -182.24 38.15 -74.30
N GLU A 358 -182.86 38.01 -73.13
CA GLU A 358 -184.12 37.27 -72.95
C GLU A 358 -185.26 38.15 -72.35
N ALA A 359 -185.17 39.46 -72.58
CA ALA A 359 -186.33 40.35 -72.72
C ALA A 359 -186.60 40.52 -74.22
#